data_AF-A0A679GNV1-F1
#
_entry.id   AF-A0A679GNV1-F1
#
_cell.length_a   1.000
_cell.length_b   1.000
_cell.length_c   1.000
_cell.angle_alpha   90.00
_cell.angle_beta   90.00
_cell.angle_gamma   90.00
#
_symmetry.space_group_name_H-M   'P 1'
#
loop_
_entity.id
_entity.type
_entity.pdbx_description
1 polymer ?
#
loop_
_entity_poly.entity_id
_entity_poly.type
_entity_poly.pdbx_seq_one_letter_code
_entity_poly.pdbx_strand_id
1 'polypeptide(L)' 'MSTEKTVQLVEVELAGEHRHNGVDHKAGDKIKVTPKQQAFLQSAKKLKGTATAATKE' A
#
# COMPACT_ATOMS: atom_id res chain seq x y z
N MET A 1 3.53 -12.50 28.21
CA MET A 1 4.34 -12.01 27.08
C MET A 1 3.42 -11.84 25.87
N SER A 2 2.68 -10.74 25.80
CA SER A 2 1.81 -10.44 24.65
C SER A 2 2.59 -9.55 23.69
N THR A 3 3.40 -10.14 22.83
CA THR A 3 4.01 -9.42 21.69
C THR A 3 2.96 -9.25 20.61
N GLU A 4 1.96 -8.42 20.90
CA GLU A 4 1.00 -7.93 19.92
C GLU A 4 1.78 -7.08 18.91
N LYS A 5 2.21 -7.70 17.82
CA LYS A 5 2.84 -6.98 16.70
C LYS A 5 1.77 -6.07 16.13
N THR A 6 1.79 -4.80 16.51
CA THR A 6 1.05 -3.74 15.84
C THR A 6 1.48 -3.76 14.37
N VAL A 7 0.63 -4.34 13.52
CA VAL A 7 0.88 -4.41 12.09
C VAL A 7 0.82 -2.98 11.58
N GLN A 8 1.98 -2.38 11.33
CA GLN A 8 2.04 -1.06 10.71
C GLN A 8 1.40 -1.19 9.33
N LEU A 9 0.39 -0.36 9.08
CA LEU A 9 -0.26 -0.24 7.79
C LEU A 9 0.21 1.07 7.15
N VAL A 10 0.69 0.97 5.93
CA VAL A 10 1.13 2.09 5.10
C VAL A 10 0.14 2.28 3.97
N GLU A 11 -0.22 3.52 3.70
CA GLU A 11 -1.09 3.88 2.58
C GLU A 11 -0.24 3.98 1.31
N VAL A 12 -0.66 3.28 0.25
CA VAL A 12 0.04 3.25 -1.04
C VAL A 12 -0.94 3.53 -2.16
N GLU A 13 -0.52 4.34 -3.13
CA GLU A 13 -1.29 4.63 -4.35
C GLU A 13 -0.97 3.60 -5.44
N LEU A 14 -2.01 2.98 -5.99
CA LEU A 14 -1.88 1.99 -7.04
C LEU A 14 -1.60 2.63 -8.40
N ALA A 15 -0.63 2.10 -9.15
CA ALA A 15 -0.33 2.55 -10.51
C ALA A 15 -1.36 2.08 -11.55
N GLY A 16 -2.13 1.04 -11.22
CA GLY A 16 -3.05 0.38 -12.13
C GLY A 16 -4.17 -0.31 -11.37
N GLU A 17 -5.08 -0.94 -12.10
CA GLU A 17 -6.11 -1.79 -11.50
C GLU A 17 -5.47 -2.92 -10.69
N HIS A 18 -5.95 -3.11 -9.45
CA HIS A 18 -5.44 -4.10 -8.52
C HIS A 18 -6.55 -4.58 -7.58
N ARG A 19 -6.59 -5.89 -7.35
CA ARG A 19 -7.53 -6.47 -6.40
C ARG A 19 -6.86 -6.67 -5.05
N HIS A 20 -7.36 -5.98 -4.03
CA HIS A 20 -6.86 -6.05 -2.65
C HIS A 20 -7.95 -6.54 -1.70
N ASN A 21 -7.70 -7.60 -0.93
CA ASN A 21 -8.67 -8.21 0.00
C ASN A 21 -10.05 -8.52 -0.63
N GLY A 22 -10.06 -8.89 -1.91
CA GLY A 22 -11.29 -9.18 -2.65
C GLY A 22 -12.00 -7.96 -3.24
N VAL A 23 -11.54 -6.75 -2.94
CA VAL A 23 -12.02 -5.47 -3.50
C VAL A 23 -11.18 -5.09 -4.71
N ASP A 24 -11.84 -4.73 -5.80
CA ASP A 24 -11.18 -4.21 -7.00
C ASP A 24 -10.94 -2.71 -6.86
N HIS A 25 -9.67 -2.32 -6.93
CA HIS A 25 -9.21 -0.94 -6.88
C HIS A 25 -8.72 -0.49 -8.25
N LYS A 26 -8.89 0.80 -8.55
CA LYS A 26 -8.49 1.40 -9.82
C LYS A 26 -7.10 2.05 -9.72
N ALA A 27 -6.52 2.40 -10.86
CA ALA A 27 -5.32 3.22 -10.90
C ALA A 27 -5.55 4.55 -10.16
N GLY A 28 -4.61 4.95 -9.30
CA GLY A 28 -4.72 6.13 -8.45
C GLY A 28 -5.48 5.90 -7.13
N ASP A 29 -6.05 4.72 -6.92
CA ASP A 29 -6.70 4.38 -5.66
C ASP A 29 -5.67 4.10 -4.57
N LYS A 30 -6.02 4.43 -3.31
CA LYS A 30 -5.12 4.32 -2.17
C LYS A 30 -5.55 3.17 -1.27
N ILE A 31 -4.65 2.21 -1.07
CA ILE A 31 -4.88 1.04 -0.23
C ILE A 31 -3.94 1.03 0.97
N LYS A 32 -4.44 0.53 2.10
CA LYS A 32 -3.63 0.33 3.31
C LYS A 32 -3.07 -1.08 3.30
N VAL A 33 -1.75 -1.18 3.22
CA VAL A 33 -1.04 -2.46 3.14
C VAL A 33 0.02 -2.54 4.21
N THR A 34 0.56 -3.72 4.48
CA THR A 34 1.74 -3.85 5.33
C THR A 34 3.01 -3.38 4.59
N PRO A 35 4.09 -2.99 5.27
CA PRO A 35 5.38 -2.67 4.64
C PRO A 35 5.89 -3.76 3.71
N LYS A 36 5.65 -5.04 4.07
CA LYS A 36 5.98 -6.19 3.23
C LYS A 36 5.17 -6.20 1.92
N GLN A 37 3.87 -5.89 2.01
CA GLN A 37 3.01 -5.77 0.83
C GLN A 37 3.35 -4.54 0.00
N GLN A 38 3.69 -3.40 0.62
CA GLN A 38 4.19 -2.22 -0.07
C GLN A 38 5.45 -2.56 -0.89
N ALA A 39 6.44 -3.21 -0.27
CA ALA A 39 7.66 -3.62 -0.96
C ALA A 39 7.36 -4.56 -2.12
N PHE A 40 6.43 -5.51 -1.93
CA PHE A 40 5.98 -6.39 -3.01
C PHE A 40 5.33 -5.62 -4.18
N LEU A 41 4.41 -4.70 -3.89
CA LEU A 41 3.74 -3.88 -4.90
C LEU A 41 4.73 -2.94 -5.61
N GLN A 42 5.74 -2.43 -4.88
CA GLN A 42 6.81 -1.60 -5.43
C GLN A 42 7.72 -2.40 -6.37
N SER A 43 8.17 -3.60 -5.95
CA SER A 43 8.95 -4.51 -6.80
C SER A 43 8.16 -4.94 -8.05
N ALA A 44 6.84 -5.11 -7.92
CA ALA A 44 5.95 -5.42 -9.04
C ALA A 44 5.62 -4.20 -9.93
N LYS A 45 6.16 -3.01 -9.64
CA LYS A 45 5.83 -1.74 -10.31
C LYS A 45 4.32 -1.46 -10.36
N LYS A 46 3.59 -1.92 -9.34
CA LYS A 46 2.14 -1.72 -9.18
C LYS A 46 1.79 -0.48 -8.35
N LEU A 47 2.78 0.26 -7.85
CA LEU A 47 2.59 1.51 -7.12
C LEU A 47 2.92 2.72 -8.00
N LYS A 48 2.11 3.77 -7.87
CA LYS A 48 2.25 5.00 -8.65
C LYS A 48 3.31 5.90 -7.99
N GLY A 49 4.57 5.59 -8.23
CA GLY A 49 5.70 6.29 -7.61
C GLY A 49 5.88 5.93 -6.14
N THR A 50 7.11 6.03 -5.64
CA THR A 50 7.44 5.87 -4.21
C THR A 50 6.42 6.60 -3.36
N ALA A 51 5.67 5.84 -2.55
CA ALA A 51 4.63 6.32 -1.65
C ALA A 51 4.97 7.73 -1.18
N THR A 52 4.29 8.71 -1.79
CA THR A 52 4.48 10.10 -1.44
C THR A 52 4.11 10.18 0.03
N ALA A 53 5.14 10.48 0.81
CA ALA A 53 4.99 10.88 2.19
C ALA A 53 3.79 11.82 2.29
N ALA A 54 3.03 11.68 3.37
CA ALA A 54 2.16 12.75 3.79
C ALA A 54 2.96 14.06 3.80
N THR A 55 2.80 14.88 2.77
CA THR A 55 3.18 16.28 2.78
C THR A 55 1.88 17.03 2.63
N LYS A 56 1.17 17.12 3.76
CA LYS A 56 0.36 18.29 4.03
C LYS A 56 1.35 19.34 4.53
N GLU A 57 1.19 20.54 3.99
CA GLU A 57 1.84 21.82 4.33
C GLU A 57 3.08 22.20 3.51
#